data_AF-A0AAN4YN31-F1
#
_entry.id   AF-A0AAN4YN31-F1
#
_cell.length_a   1.000
_cell.length_b   1.000
_cell.length_c   1.000
_cell.angle_alpha   90.00
_cell.angle_beta   90.00
_cell.angle_gamma   90.00
#
_symmetry.space_group_name_H-M   'P 1'
#
loop_
_entity.id
_entity.type
_entity.pdbx_description
1 polymer ?
#
loop_
_entity_poly.entity_id
_entity_poly.type
_entity_poly.pdbx_seq_one_letter_code
_entity_poly.pdbx_strand_id
1 'polypeptide(L)'
;MQLHLASQFMHGSGPGETDLPTPHAAILAGDLNAFAPEDLTAPNECALRDAFLVLGGKDGTEESFTWGQQIPNWLREKFGCSRMDKVLFCGGLEVERLERIGAGEMVWIEYADVSDEETEDEKGEEVWITDHLGLCADFRITRLGGE
;
A
#
# COMPACT_ATOMS: atom_id res chain seq x y z
N MET A 1 -14.73 6.65 5.12
CA MET A 1 -14.56 7.58 6.27
C MET A 1 -13.10 7.98 6.49
N GLN A 2 -12.17 7.04 6.71
CA GLN A 2 -10.76 7.37 7.00
C GLN A 2 -10.05 8.07 5.83
N LEU A 3 -10.20 7.56 4.60
CA LEU A 3 -9.61 8.20 3.40
C LEU A 3 -10.12 9.64 3.19
N HIS A 4 -11.40 9.89 3.47
CA HIS A 4 -12.00 11.22 3.38
C HIS A 4 -11.42 12.19 4.42
N LEU A 5 -11.18 11.72 5.65
CA LEU A 5 -10.53 12.55 6.67
C LEU A 5 -9.07 12.83 6.31
N ALA A 6 -8.34 11.82 5.83
CA ALA A 6 -6.97 11.99 5.37
C ALA A 6 -6.90 13.02 4.22
N SER A 7 -7.80 12.93 3.24
CA SER A 7 -7.83 13.85 2.10
C SER A 7 -8.11 15.30 2.51
N GLN A 8 -8.92 15.54 3.54
CA GLN A 8 -9.12 16.88 4.09
C GLN A 8 -7.79 17.49 4.57
N PHE A 9 -6.98 16.75 5.32
CA PHE A 9 -5.65 17.24 5.72
C PHE A 9 -4.70 17.41 4.52
N MET A 10 -4.72 16.48 3.56
CA MET A 10 -3.91 16.57 2.34
C MET A 10 -4.23 17.82 1.51
N HIS A 11 -5.49 18.27 1.53
CA HIS A 11 -5.95 19.49 0.86
C HIS A 11 -5.95 20.75 1.76
N GLY A 12 -5.47 20.65 3.00
CA GLY A 12 -5.45 21.77 3.95
C GLY A 12 -6.82 22.23 4.45
N SER A 13 -7.83 21.36 4.39
CA SER A 13 -9.22 21.60 4.86
C SER A 13 -9.62 20.69 6.03
N GLY A 14 -8.65 20.19 6.79
CA GLY A 14 -8.86 19.34 7.97
C GLY A 14 -9.76 20.00 9.03
N PRO A 15 -10.53 19.22 9.81
CA PRO A 15 -11.41 19.77 10.84
C PRO A 15 -10.61 20.45 11.97
N GLY A 16 -10.98 21.69 12.30
CA GLY A 16 -10.41 22.53 13.37
C GLY A 16 -9.93 23.90 12.88
N GLU A 17 -9.70 24.87 13.79
CA GLU A 17 -8.85 26.03 13.47
C GLU A 17 -7.42 25.52 13.34
N THR A 18 -7.00 25.21 12.11
CA THR A 18 -5.60 24.97 11.83
C THR A 18 -5.04 26.25 11.22
N ASP A 19 -4.24 27.01 11.98
CA ASP A 19 -3.35 28.05 11.43
C ASP A 19 -2.23 27.44 10.53
N LEU A 20 -2.46 26.23 10.01
CA LEU A 20 -1.52 25.51 9.17
C LEU A 20 -1.71 25.92 7.72
N PRO A 21 -0.62 26.22 6.99
CA PRO A 21 -0.70 26.51 5.58
C PRO A 21 -1.19 25.28 4.81
N THR A 22 -1.96 25.49 3.74
CA THR A 22 -2.31 24.44 2.79
C THR A 22 -1.04 23.78 2.26
N PRO A 23 -0.92 22.43 2.32
CA PRO A 23 0.23 21.75 1.77
C PRO A 23 0.38 22.03 0.28
N HIS A 24 1.61 22.31 -0.17
CA HIS A 24 1.93 22.40 -1.59
C HIS A 24 1.63 21.08 -2.32
N ALA A 25 1.89 19.97 -1.64
CA ALA A 25 1.57 18.62 -2.08
C ALA A 25 1.47 17.67 -0.89
N ALA A 26 0.79 16.54 -1.11
CA ALA A 26 0.67 15.49 -0.12
C ALA A 26 0.65 14.10 -0.77
N ILE A 27 1.15 13.11 -0.04
CA ILE A 27 1.17 11.69 -0.40
C ILE A 27 0.57 10.89 0.76
N LEU A 28 -0.33 9.97 0.46
CA LEU A 28 -0.84 8.94 1.35
C LEU A 28 -0.41 7.59 0.79
N ALA A 29 0.43 6.87 1.50
CA ALA A 29 0.92 5.56 1.09
C ALA A 29 0.80 4.55 2.23
N GLY A 30 0.33 3.34 1.90
CA GLY A 30 0.27 2.22 2.84
C GLY A 30 -0.84 1.24 2.50
N ASP A 31 -1.06 0.29 3.41
CA ASP A 31 -2.20 -0.63 3.37
C ASP A 31 -3.49 0.12 3.71
N LEU A 32 -4.36 0.28 2.71
CA LEU A 32 -5.66 0.91 2.87
C LEU A 32 -6.77 -0.11 3.16
N ASN A 33 -6.45 -1.42 3.20
CA ASN A 33 -7.42 -2.51 3.20
C ASN A 33 -8.49 -2.31 2.12
N ALA A 34 -8.06 -1.87 0.94
CA ALA A 34 -8.91 -1.40 -0.15
C ALA A 34 -9.54 -2.53 -0.97
N PHE A 35 -10.32 -3.41 -0.32
CA PHE A 35 -10.91 -4.59 -0.95
C PHE A 35 -12.41 -4.45 -1.28
N ALA A 36 -13.09 -3.41 -0.79
CA ALA A 36 -14.51 -3.19 -1.06
C ALA A 36 -14.71 -2.44 -2.40
N PRO A 37 -15.85 -2.62 -3.09
CA PRO A 37 -16.14 -1.92 -4.35
C PRO A 37 -16.02 -0.40 -4.24
N GLU A 38 -16.37 0.18 -3.08
CA GLU A 38 -16.28 1.60 -2.80
C GLU A 38 -14.83 2.11 -2.81
N ASP A 39 -13.85 1.25 -2.49
CA ASP A 39 -12.43 1.62 -2.44
C ASP A 39 -11.82 1.85 -3.84
N LEU A 40 -12.55 1.48 -4.90
CA LEU A 40 -12.19 1.77 -6.29
C LEU A 40 -12.46 3.25 -6.64
N THR A 41 -13.55 3.83 -6.12
CA THR A 41 -13.96 5.21 -6.44
C THR A 41 -13.54 6.21 -5.39
N ALA A 42 -13.34 5.78 -4.14
CA ALA A 42 -13.04 6.65 -3.01
C ALA A 42 -11.83 7.59 -3.21
N PRO A 43 -10.70 7.20 -3.85
CA PRO A 43 -9.62 8.14 -4.14
C PRO A 43 -10.06 9.31 -5.04
N ASN A 44 -10.85 9.02 -6.09
CA ASN A 44 -11.34 10.03 -7.01
C ASN A 44 -12.34 10.97 -6.34
N GLU A 45 -13.23 10.43 -5.50
CA GLU A 45 -14.17 11.21 -4.69
C GLU A 45 -13.45 12.16 -3.72
N CYS A 46 -12.25 11.78 -3.28
CA CYS A 46 -11.37 12.57 -2.43
C CYS A 46 -10.44 13.53 -3.20
N ALA A 47 -10.58 13.63 -4.53
CA ALA A 47 -9.67 14.39 -5.40
C ALA A 47 -8.19 14.00 -5.23
N LEU A 48 -7.93 12.70 -4.98
CA LEU A 48 -6.59 12.13 -4.91
C LEU A 48 -6.30 11.34 -6.19
N ARG A 49 -5.09 11.50 -6.72
CA ARG A 49 -4.59 10.71 -7.85
C ARG A 49 -3.94 9.44 -7.33
N ASP A 50 -4.20 8.32 -8.00
CA ASP A 50 -3.57 7.03 -7.69
C ASP A 50 -2.34 6.82 -8.57
N ALA A 51 -1.16 6.64 -7.97
CA ALA A 51 0.10 6.48 -8.68
C ALA A 51 0.08 5.34 -9.72
N PHE A 52 -0.52 4.20 -9.37
CA PHE A 52 -0.58 3.04 -10.26
C PHE A 52 -1.44 3.34 -11.49
N LEU A 53 -2.61 3.96 -11.28
CA LEU A 53 -3.53 4.29 -12.36
C LEU A 53 -3.00 5.42 -13.24
N VAL A 54 -2.35 6.43 -12.64
CA VAL A 54 -1.70 7.53 -13.39
C VAL A 54 -0.61 7.02 -14.33
N LEU A 55 0.14 5.98 -13.91
CA LEU A 55 1.17 5.33 -14.73
C LEU A 55 0.61 4.30 -15.73
N GLY A 56 -0.72 4.25 -15.91
CA GLY A 56 -1.39 3.38 -16.89
C GLY A 56 -1.70 1.98 -16.38
N GLY A 57 -1.50 1.71 -15.09
CA GLY A 57 -1.92 0.48 -14.45
C GLY A 57 -3.44 0.31 -14.45
N LYS A 58 -3.90 -0.94 -14.36
CA LYS A 58 -5.33 -1.28 -14.34
C LYS A 58 -5.67 -2.06 -13.08
N ASP A 59 -6.60 -1.53 -12.29
CA ASP A 59 -7.02 -2.20 -11.06
C ASP A 59 -7.75 -3.52 -11.35
N GLY A 60 -7.75 -4.43 -10.37
CA GLY A 60 -8.30 -5.78 -10.51
C GLY A 60 -7.50 -6.70 -11.44
N THR A 61 -6.22 -6.39 -11.68
CA THR A 61 -5.30 -7.24 -12.47
C THR A 61 -4.19 -7.80 -11.58
N GLU A 62 -3.55 -8.88 -12.00
CA GLU A 62 -2.43 -9.47 -11.25
C GLU A 62 -1.27 -8.48 -11.04
N GLU A 63 -1.08 -7.55 -11.97
CA GLU A 63 -0.12 -6.45 -11.90
C GLU A 63 -0.46 -5.43 -10.81
N SER A 64 -1.73 -5.35 -10.41
CA SER A 64 -2.20 -4.41 -9.39
C SER A 64 -2.09 -4.97 -7.97
N PHE A 65 -2.08 -6.30 -7.82
CA PHE A 65 -2.13 -6.94 -6.51
C PHE A 65 -0.89 -6.69 -5.67
N THR A 66 -1.13 -6.37 -4.40
CA THR A 66 -0.13 -6.18 -3.36
C THR A 66 -0.31 -7.17 -2.22
N TRP A 67 -1.39 -7.93 -2.20
CA TRP A 67 -1.64 -8.97 -1.20
C TRP A 67 -2.14 -10.25 -1.87
N GLY A 68 -1.79 -11.40 -1.27
CA GLY A 68 -2.28 -12.73 -1.65
C GLY A 68 -1.24 -13.62 -2.34
N GLN A 69 -0.12 -13.07 -2.79
CA GLN A 69 0.94 -13.84 -3.44
C GLN A 69 1.82 -14.60 -2.42
N GLN A 70 2.03 -14.01 -1.25
CA GLN A 70 2.98 -14.47 -0.22
C GLN A 70 2.27 -14.98 1.04
N ILE A 71 1.22 -15.77 0.83
CA ILE A 71 0.40 -16.35 1.90
C ILE A 71 0.16 -17.84 1.64
N PRO A 72 -0.20 -18.62 2.68
CA PRO A 72 -0.62 -20.00 2.52
C PRO A 72 -1.76 -20.17 1.50
N ASN A 73 -1.71 -21.26 0.72
CA ASN A 73 -2.68 -21.53 -0.34
C ASN A 73 -4.14 -21.46 0.14
N TRP A 74 -4.43 -22.03 1.31
CA TRP A 74 -5.78 -22.04 1.88
C TRP A 74 -6.32 -20.63 2.16
N LEU A 75 -5.44 -19.68 2.51
CA LEU A 75 -5.82 -18.29 2.78
C LEU A 75 -6.06 -17.54 1.46
N ARG A 76 -5.21 -17.77 0.46
CA ARG A 76 -5.39 -17.24 -0.90
C ARG A 76 -6.66 -17.78 -1.55
N GLU A 77 -6.99 -19.05 -1.38
CA GLU A 77 -8.22 -19.66 -1.91
C GLU A 77 -9.48 -19.05 -1.26
N LYS A 78 -9.38 -18.68 0.02
CA LYS A 78 -10.50 -18.10 0.77
C LYS A 78 -10.78 -16.64 0.40
N PHE A 79 -9.73 -15.82 0.21
CA PHE A 79 -9.87 -14.37 0.06
C PHE A 79 -9.48 -13.83 -1.33
N GLY A 80 -8.78 -14.62 -2.14
CA GLY A 80 -8.22 -14.19 -3.42
C GLY A 80 -7.01 -13.27 -3.27
N CYS A 81 -6.46 -12.81 -4.39
CA CYS A 81 -5.45 -11.75 -4.40
C CYS A 81 -6.13 -10.39 -4.59
N SER A 82 -5.54 -9.34 -4.01
CA SER A 82 -6.11 -7.99 -4.11
C SER A 82 -5.05 -6.90 -4.02
N ARG A 83 -5.46 -5.68 -4.36
CA ARG A 83 -4.66 -4.47 -4.26
C ARG A 83 -5.07 -3.72 -3.00
N MET A 84 -4.44 -4.06 -1.87
CA MET A 84 -4.75 -3.46 -0.57
C MET A 84 -3.94 -2.18 -0.35
N ASP A 85 -2.71 -2.16 -0.84
CA ASP A 85 -1.76 -1.06 -0.69
C ASP A 85 -1.89 -0.08 -1.86
N LYS A 86 -1.94 1.21 -1.54
CA LYS A 86 -2.04 2.28 -2.55
C LYS A 86 -1.07 3.41 -2.22
N VAL A 87 -0.65 4.12 -3.28
CA VAL A 87 0.09 5.39 -3.18
C VAL A 87 -0.79 6.45 -3.85
N LEU A 88 -1.44 7.26 -3.02
CA LEU A 88 -2.36 8.32 -3.42
C LEU A 88 -1.71 9.69 -3.21
N PHE A 89 -1.97 10.66 -4.10
CA PHE A 89 -1.30 11.96 -4.02
C PHE A 89 -2.12 13.11 -4.60
N CYS A 90 -1.84 14.34 -4.16
CA CYS A 90 -2.43 15.58 -4.66
C CYS A 90 -1.42 16.74 -4.66
N GLY A 91 -1.83 17.90 -5.20
CA GLY A 91 -1.00 19.10 -5.28
C GLY A 91 0.14 19.02 -6.29
N GLY A 92 1.20 19.79 -6.05
CA GLY A 92 2.37 19.95 -6.94
C GLY A 92 3.32 18.75 -6.97
N LEU A 93 2.78 17.58 -7.36
CA LEU A 93 3.53 16.34 -7.58
C LEU A 93 3.17 15.73 -8.93
N GLU A 94 4.18 15.12 -9.54
CA GLU A 94 4.05 14.19 -10.65
C GLU A 94 4.73 12.87 -10.24
N VAL A 95 4.04 11.75 -10.44
CA VAL A 95 4.63 10.42 -10.25
C VAL A 95 5.43 10.06 -11.50
N GLU A 96 6.67 9.62 -11.32
CA GLU A 96 7.56 9.25 -12.42
C GLU A 96 7.71 7.73 -12.54
N ARG A 97 7.68 7.03 -11.40
CA ARG A 97 7.83 5.57 -11.33
C ARG A 97 7.09 5.01 -10.14
N LEU A 98 6.58 3.79 -10.30
CA LEU A 98 6.04 2.95 -9.24
C LEU A 98 6.49 1.52 -9.52
N GLU A 99 7.03 0.84 -8.52
CA GLU A 99 7.40 -0.57 -8.60
C GLU A 99 6.97 -1.35 -7.37
N ARG A 100 6.79 -2.66 -7.55
CA ARG A 100 6.61 -3.60 -6.45
C ARG A 100 7.95 -4.11 -5.97
N ILE A 101 8.12 -4.21 -4.66
CA ILE A 101 9.34 -4.68 -4.00
C ILE A 101 9.02 -5.79 -2.99
N GLY A 102 10.05 -6.55 -2.59
CA GLY A 102 9.91 -7.60 -1.57
C GLY A 102 9.26 -8.90 -2.06
N ALA A 103 9.09 -9.06 -3.38
CA ALA A 103 8.51 -10.25 -3.99
C ALA A 103 9.44 -11.46 -3.86
N GLY A 104 8.96 -12.51 -3.18
CA GLY A 104 9.69 -13.75 -2.96
C GLY A 104 10.74 -13.68 -1.86
N GLU A 105 10.79 -12.59 -1.09
CA GLU A 105 11.76 -12.47 0.00
C GLU A 105 11.34 -13.33 1.20
N MET A 106 12.25 -14.22 1.60
CA MET A 106 12.06 -15.17 2.68
C MET A 106 13.16 -15.03 3.74
N VAL A 107 12.85 -15.44 4.97
CA VAL A 107 13.81 -15.52 6.06
C VAL A 107 13.68 -16.86 6.78
N TRP A 108 14.82 -17.41 7.20
CA TRP A 108 14.85 -18.57 8.08
C TRP A 108 14.57 -18.14 9.52
N ILE A 109 13.57 -18.75 10.16
CA ILE A 109 13.28 -18.57 11.57
C ILE A 109 13.62 -19.87 12.29
N GLU A 110 14.55 -19.79 13.24
CA GLU A 110 14.87 -20.90 14.14
C GLU A 110 13.78 -21.04 15.20
N TYR A 111 13.31 -22.26 15.43
CA TYR A 111 12.44 -22.53 16.57
C TYR A 111 13.25 -22.49 17.86
N ALA A 112 12.65 -22.00 18.93
CA ALA A 112 13.29 -22.06 20.23
C ALA A 112 13.54 -23.52 20.62
N ASP A 113 14.75 -23.84 21.09
CA ASP A 113 15.08 -25.14 21.66
C ASP A 113 14.24 -25.37 22.93
N VAL A 114 13.03 -25.90 22.76
CA VAL A 114 12.20 -26.41 23.86
C VAL A 114 12.55 -27.90 24.01
N SER A 115 13.56 -28.20 24.82
CA SER A 115 13.94 -29.58 25.16
C SER A 115 12.79 -30.26 25.92
N ASP A 116 12.42 -31.53 25.66
CA ASP A 116 13.10 -32.71 26.20
C ASP A 116 12.64 -34.03 25.52
N GLU A 117 12.20 -34.03 24.25
CA GLU A 117 11.82 -35.27 23.57
C GLU A 117 12.61 -35.48 22.27
N GLU A 118 13.10 -36.71 22.08
CA GLU A 118 13.90 -37.18 20.93
C GLU A 118 13.07 -37.25 19.64
N THR A 119 12.50 -36.14 19.21
CA THR A 119 11.85 -36.00 17.91
C THR A 119 12.80 -35.30 16.94
N GLU A 120 12.93 -35.83 15.72
CA GLU A 120 13.61 -35.16 14.60
C GLU A 120 12.79 -33.95 14.13
N ASP A 121 12.48 -33.03 15.05
CA ASP A 121 11.68 -31.85 14.73
C ASP A 121 12.53 -30.88 13.88
N GLU A 122 11.89 -30.28 12.88
CA GLU A 122 12.48 -29.23 12.06
C GLU A 122 13.00 -28.13 13.00
N LYS A 123 14.25 -27.69 12.83
CA LYS A 123 14.90 -26.70 13.72
C LYS A 123 14.46 -25.26 13.44
N GLY A 124 13.48 -25.10 12.57
CA GLY A 124 13.04 -23.82 12.03
C GLY A 124 12.33 -24.00 10.69
N GLU A 125 11.88 -22.89 10.14
CA GLU A 125 11.18 -22.85 8.86
C GLU A 125 11.59 -21.61 8.06
N GLU A 126 11.42 -21.69 6.74
CA GLU A 126 11.54 -20.55 5.84
C GLU A 126 10.17 -19.87 5.72
N VAL A 127 10.07 -18.60 6.12
CA VAL A 127 8.83 -17.82 6.04
C VAL A 127 9.01 -16.57 5.19
N TRP A 128 7.95 -16.13 4.53
CA TRP A 128 7.95 -14.83 3.86
C TRP A 128 8.20 -13.72 4.88
N ILE A 129 9.01 -12.73 4.51
CA ILE A 129 9.27 -11.57 5.38
C ILE A 129 8.03 -10.68 5.57
N THR A 130 7.02 -10.84 4.71
CA THR A 130 5.76 -10.10 4.68
C THR A 130 4.75 -10.84 3.80
N ASP A 131 3.45 -10.73 4.10
CA ASP A 131 2.37 -11.20 3.23
C ASP A 131 1.94 -10.19 2.16
N HIS A 132 2.46 -8.94 2.25
CA HIS A 132 2.25 -7.87 1.27
C HIS A 132 3.48 -7.61 0.40
N LEU A 133 3.29 -7.38 -0.90
CA LEU A 133 4.29 -6.79 -1.78
C LEU A 133 4.36 -5.28 -1.53
N GLY A 134 5.56 -4.78 -1.20
CA GLY A 134 5.77 -3.36 -0.96
C GLY A 134 5.65 -2.53 -2.24
N LEU A 135 5.36 -1.24 -2.09
CA LEU A 135 5.32 -0.26 -3.18
C LEU A 135 6.43 0.79 -3.00
N CYS A 136 7.24 0.99 -4.03
CA CYS A 136 8.24 2.06 -4.09
C CYS A 136 7.86 3.04 -5.21
N ALA A 137 7.69 4.31 -4.87
CA ALA A 137 7.23 5.34 -5.80
C ALA A 137 8.20 6.52 -5.83
N ASP A 138 8.56 6.94 -7.04
CA ASP A 138 9.37 8.15 -7.26
C ASP A 138 8.45 9.29 -7.71
N PHE A 139 8.60 10.43 -7.04
CA PHE A 139 7.85 11.65 -7.34
C PHE A 139 8.77 12.83 -7.64
N ARG A 140 8.35 13.65 -8.60
CA ARG A 140 8.91 14.98 -8.84
C ARG A 140 7.99 16.04 -8.27
N ILE A 141 8.56 16.92 -7.44
CA ILE A 141 7.86 18.12 -6.95
C ILE A 141 7.81 19.14 -8.09
N THR A 142 6.61 19.56 -8.46
CA THR A 142 6.38 20.59 -9.47
C THR A 142 6.11 21.92 -8.80
N ARG A 143 6.41 23.04 -9.46
CA ARG A 143 5.91 24.34 -9.02
C ARG A 143 4.42 24.42 -9.35
N LEU A 144 3.62 24.97 -8.46
CA LEU A 144 2.28 25.44 -8.83
C LEU A 144 2.47 26.41 -10.00
N GLY A 145 1.76 26.19 -11.11
CA GLY A 145 1.75 27.15 -12.20
C GLY A 145 1.33 28.49 -11.61
N GLY A 146 2.24 29.46 -11.64
CA GLY A 146 1.87 30.85 -11.41
C GLY A 146 0.91 31.25 -12.53
N GLU A 147 -0.18 31.89 -12.15
CA GLU A 147 -1.10 32.57 -13.06
C GLU A 147 -0.37 33.46 -14.08
#